data_AF-A0A5C6NFB8-F1
#
_entry.id   AF-A0A5C6NFB8-F1
#
_cell.length_a   1.000
_cell.length_b   1.000
_cell.length_c   1.000
_cell.angle_alpha   90.00
_cell.angle_beta   90.00
_cell.angle_gamma   90.00
#
_symmetry.space_group_name_H-M   'P 1'
#
loop_
_entity.id
_entity.type
_entity.pdbx_description
1 polymer ?
#
loop_
_entity_poly.entity_id
_entity_poly.type
_entity_poly.pdbx_seq_one_letter_code
_entity_poly.pdbx_strand_id
1 'polypeptide(L)'
;MGLAEDTCGGTVRGGSGVVTSPGYPGNYGNQADCTWILMAEPGDTISVVFTDFQTEEKYDYLEVEGSEPPTIWQVWASQCLWVVTGGLRVMRTGRHDTYR
;
A
#
# COMPACT_ATOMS: atom_id res chain seq x y z
N MET A 1 20.42 -3.48 -1.26
CA MET A 1 19.91 -2.11 -0.99
C MET A 1 19.46 -1.53 -2.31
N GLY A 2 18.15 -1.52 -2.57
CA GLY A 2 17.56 -0.80 -3.69
C GLY A 2 16.76 0.35 -3.09
N LEU A 3 17.16 1.58 -3.40
CA LEU A 3 16.34 2.76 -3.10
C LEU A 3 15.18 2.72 -4.08
N ALA A 4 13.94 2.68 -3.58
CA ALA A 4 12.78 2.85 -4.43
C ALA A 4 12.86 4.28 -5.01
N GLU A 5 13.08 4.40 -6.31
CA GLU A 5 12.84 5.65 -7.03
C GLU A 5 11.40 6.10 -6.79
N ASP A 6 11.19 7.40 -6.96
CA ASP A 6 9.99 8.22 -6.78
C ASP A 6 8.72 7.66 -7.46
N THR A 7 8.31 6.48 -7.02
CA THR A 7 7.23 5.68 -7.58
C THR A 7 6.12 5.67 -6.54
N CYS A 8 5.04 6.36 -6.86
CA CYS A 8 3.82 6.41 -6.06
C CYS A 8 3.12 5.03 -6.15
N GLY A 9 3.65 4.04 -5.44
CA GLY A 9 3.18 2.66 -5.45
C GLY A 9 4.23 1.65 -5.91
N GLY A 10 3.84 0.38 -5.93
CA GLY A 10 4.70 -0.73 -6.36
C GLY A 10 4.39 -2.03 -5.64
N THR A 11 5.18 -3.07 -5.90
CA THR A 11 5.05 -4.36 -5.20
C THR A 11 6.18 -4.52 -4.19
N VAL A 12 5.84 -4.73 -2.92
CA VAL A 12 6.79 -5.05 -1.86
C VAL A 12 6.77 -6.55 -1.62
N ARG A 13 7.95 -7.18 -1.68
CA ARG A 13 8.15 -8.61 -1.46
C ARG A 13 9.23 -8.83 -0.41
N GLY A 14 9.16 -9.96 0.30
CA GLY A 14 10.15 -10.37 1.30
C GLY A 14 9.67 -10.16 2.73
N GLY A 15 10.45 -10.63 3.72
CA GLY A 15 10.01 -10.70 5.12
C GLY A 15 9.81 -9.35 5.83
N SER A 16 10.37 -8.25 5.30
CA SER A 16 10.17 -6.90 5.84
C SER A 16 10.54 -5.82 4.82
N GLY A 17 9.86 -4.68 4.86
CA GLY A 17 10.19 -3.51 4.04
C GLY A 17 9.61 -2.23 4.62
N VAL A 18 10.05 -1.09 4.09
CA VAL A 18 9.51 0.24 4.43
C VAL A 18 8.93 0.86 3.17
N VAL A 19 7.72 1.39 3.30
CA VAL A 19 7.02 2.14 2.25
C VAL A 19 6.85 3.56 2.74
N THR A 20 7.14 4.52 1.86
CA THR A 20 6.96 5.94 2.13
C THR A 20 6.11 6.58 1.04
N SER A 21 5.43 7.67 1.39
CA SER A 21 4.80 8.53 0.40
C SER A 21 5.85 9.11 -0.56
N PRO A 22 5.47 9.45 -1.81
CA PRO A 22 6.36 10.17 -2.70
C PRO A 22 6.76 11.51 -2.07
N GLY A 23 8.03 11.86 -2.13
CA GLY A 23 8.57 13.08 -1.53
C GLY A 23 8.86 13.03 -0.03
N TYR A 24 8.59 11.93 0.68
CA TYR A 24 8.95 11.78 2.11
C TYR A 24 10.46 12.03 2.34
N PRO A 25 10.86 12.78 3.39
CA PRO A 25 10.07 13.28 4.52
C PRO A 25 9.34 14.61 4.26
N GLY A 26 9.37 15.12 3.03
CA GLY A 26 8.55 16.26 2.61
C GLY A 26 7.09 15.88 2.34
N ASN A 27 6.32 16.87 1.88
CA ASN A 27 4.92 16.67 1.53
C ASN A 27 4.79 15.86 0.24
N TYR A 28 3.82 14.95 0.20
CA TYR A 28 3.41 14.29 -1.04
C TYR A 28 2.70 15.27 -1.99
N GLY A 29 2.79 14.97 -3.29
CA GLY A 29 2.15 15.78 -4.33
C GLY A 29 0.63 15.84 -4.20
N ASN A 30 0.03 16.92 -4.71
CA ASN A 30 -1.42 17.04 -4.80
C ASN A 30 -1.99 15.92 -5.67
N GLN A 31 -3.18 15.42 -5.32
CA GLN A 31 -3.89 14.36 -6.06
C GLN A 31 -3.06 13.06 -6.19
N ALA A 32 -2.22 12.76 -5.19
CA ALA A 32 -1.54 11.48 -5.12
C ALA A 32 -2.56 10.34 -4.99
N ASP A 33 -2.42 9.33 -5.86
CA ASP A 33 -3.12 8.05 -5.79
C ASP A 33 -2.07 6.93 -5.87
N CYS A 34 -1.52 6.58 -4.71
CA CYS A 34 -0.45 5.59 -4.61
C CYS A 34 -1.01 4.27 -4.13
N THR A 35 -0.63 3.17 -4.78
CA THR A 35 -1.01 1.82 -4.34
C THR A 35 0.23 0.93 -4.20
N TRP A 36 0.45 0.41 -3.00
CA TRP A 36 1.48 -0.59 -2.73
C TRP A 36 0.84 -1.95 -2.49
N ILE A 37 1.31 -2.95 -3.23
CA ILE A 37 0.91 -4.34 -3.09
C ILE A 37 1.93 -5.04 -2.20
N LEU A 38 1.52 -5.44 -1.01
CA LEU A 38 2.32 -6.19 -0.06
C LEU A 38 2.10 -7.69 -0.33
N MET A 39 3.18 -8.42 -0.59
CA MET A 39 3.15 -9.85 -0.89
C MET A 39 3.90 -10.63 0.20
N ALA A 40 3.19 -11.54 0.86
CA ALA A 40 3.77 -12.49 1.80
C ALA A 40 3.78 -13.92 1.24
N GLU A 41 4.66 -14.76 1.80
CA GLU A 41 4.67 -16.19 1.52
C GLU A 41 3.44 -16.88 2.13
N PRO A 42 3.08 -18.08 1.64
CA PRO A 42 1.90 -18.78 2.12
C PRO A 42 2.05 -19.17 3.59
N GLY A 43 1.06 -18.80 4.41
CA GLY A 43 1.08 -19.06 5.86
C GLY A 43 1.68 -17.93 6.68
N ASP A 44 2.30 -16.93 6.04
CA ASP A 44 2.78 -15.72 6.72
C ASP A 44 1.67 -14.69 6.86
N THR A 45 1.81 -13.84 7.89
CA THR A 45 0.91 -12.70 8.14
C THR A 45 1.64 -11.41 7.84
N ILE A 46 1.00 -10.51 7.10
CA ILE A 46 1.50 -9.16 6.87
C ILE A 46 1.16 -8.29 8.07
N SER A 47 2.17 -7.71 8.71
CA SER A 47 2.00 -6.68 9.75
C SER A 47 2.39 -5.32 9.17
N VAL A 48 1.49 -4.34 9.32
CA VAL A 48 1.72 -2.96 8.89
C VAL A 48 1.81 -2.09 10.14
N VAL A 49 2.88 -1.30 10.24
CA VAL A 49 3.10 -0.36 11.34
C VAL A 49 3.35 1.02 10.75
N PHE A 50 2.58 2.01 11.22
CA PHE A 50 2.76 3.41 10.85
C PHE A 50 3.74 4.05 11.83
N THR A 51 4.96 4.32 11.37
CA THR A 51 5.98 5.01 12.17
C THR A 51 5.87 6.53 12.07
N ASP A 52 5.30 7.03 10.98
CA ASP A 52 5.05 8.44 10.71
C ASP A 52 3.81 8.54 9.81
N PHE A 53 2.79 9.27 10.23
CA PHE A 53 1.51 9.36 9.52
C PHE A 53 0.88 10.73 9.69
N GLN A 54 0.87 11.49 8.61
CA GLN A 54 0.23 12.80 8.53
C GLN A 54 -0.37 12.99 7.13
N THR A 55 -1.67 13.27 7.08
CA THR A 55 -2.41 13.54 5.85
C THR A 55 -3.24 14.82 6.00
N GLU A 56 -3.73 15.37 4.88
CA GLU A 56 -4.63 16.52 4.89
C GLU A 56 -5.99 16.12 5.51
N GLU A 57 -6.36 16.78 6.63
CA GLU A 57 -7.61 16.48 7.33
C GLU A 57 -8.82 16.70 6.41
N LYS A 58 -9.77 15.76 6.40
CA LYS A 58 -11.03 15.79 5.61
C LYS A 58 -10.90 15.58 4.10
N TYR A 59 -9.70 15.58 3.53
CA TYR A 59 -9.50 15.43 2.09
C TYR A 59 -8.78 14.14 1.72
N ASP A 60 -7.88 13.71 2.59
CA ASP A 60 -6.97 12.61 2.33
C ASP A 60 -7.21 11.47 3.30
N TYR A 61 -7.12 10.25 2.78
CA TYR A 61 -7.24 9.05 3.58
C TYR A 61 -6.25 7.98 3.12
N LEU A 62 -5.96 7.11 4.06
CA LEU A 62 -5.21 5.90 3.84
C LEU A 62 -6.15 4.71 4.00
N GLU A 63 -6.13 3.84 3.01
CA GLU A 63 -6.89 2.60 2.98
C GLU A 63 -5.94 1.41 3.04
N VAL A 64 -6.29 0.42 3.88
CA VAL A 64 -5.59 -0.85 3.99
C VAL A 64 -6.59 -1.94 3.62
N GLU A 65 -6.31 -2.64 2.52
CA GLU A 65 -7.11 -3.76 2.04
C GLU A 65 -6.33 -5.06 2.23
N GLY A 66 -6.97 -6.08 2.78
CA GLY A 66 -6.43 -7.44 2.84
C GLY A 66 -7.18 -8.35 1.87
N SER A 67 -6.47 -9.12 1.05
CA SER A 67 -7.08 -10.27 0.40
C SER A 67 -7.22 -11.40 1.44
N GLU A 68 -8.44 -11.83 1.75
CA GLU A 68 -8.61 -13.10 2.45
C GLU A 68 -8.03 -14.23 1.58
N PRO A 69 -7.24 -15.18 2.14
CA PRO A 69 -6.99 -16.42 1.41
C PRO A 69 -8.36 -17.06 1.13
N PRO A 70 -8.61 -17.60 -0.08
CA PRO A 70 -9.89 -18.23 -0.37
C PRO A 70 -10.15 -19.31 0.67
N THR A 71 -11.16 -19.09 1.50
CA THR A 71 -11.63 -20.02 2.52
C THR A 71 -12.40 -21.14 1.82
N ILE A 72 -11.66 -22.04 1.14
CA ILE A 72 -12.01 -23.42 0.76
C ILE A 72 -13.26 -23.54 -0.16
N TRP A 73 -13.22 -23.83 -1.47
CA TRP A 73 -12.79 -25.06 -2.15
C TRP A 73 -12.72 -24.80 -3.68
N GLN A 74 -11.56 -24.72 -4.33
CA GLN A 74 -11.43 -25.01 -5.78
C GLN A 74 -10.00 -25.46 -6.11
N VAL A 75 -9.65 -26.68 -5.68
CA VAL A 75 -8.81 -27.51 -6.54
C VAL A 75 -9.54 -27.67 -7.88
N TRP A 76 -8.81 -27.66 -9.00
CA TRP A 76 -9.26 -27.79 -10.41
C TRP A 76 -9.45 -26.52 -11.27
N ALA A 77 -8.99 -25.35 -10.83
CA ALA A 77 -8.51 -24.34 -11.77
C ALA A 77 -6.98 -24.29 -11.66
N SER A 78 -6.31 -24.74 -12.71
CA SER A 78 -4.86 -24.75 -12.85
C SER A 78 -4.25 -23.40 -12.47
N GLN A 79 -3.52 -23.40 -11.35
CA GLN A 79 -2.71 -22.32 -10.75
C GLN A 79 -3.48 -21.12 -10.16
N CYS A 80 -4.02 -21.29 -8.94
CA CYS A 80 -4.08 -20.18 -7.99
C CYS A 80 -2.72 -20.06 -7.28
N LEU A 81 -2.03 -18.97 -7.63
CA LEU A 81 -0.70 -18.55 -7.20
C LEU A 81 -0.79 -17.93 -5.79
N TRP A 82 -0.05 -18.49 -4.85
CA TRP A 82 -0.18 -18.31 -3.41
C TRP A 82 0.36 -16.98 -2.86
N VAL A 83 -0.20 -15.85 -3.27
CA VAL A 83 0.20 -14.56 -2.70
C VAL A 83 -0.97 -14.01 -1.91
N VAL A 84 -0.80 -13.91 -0.58
CA VAL A 84 -1.65 -13.00 0.20
C VAL A 84 -1.27 -11.60 -0.27
N THR A 85 -2.15 -10.97 -1.03
CA THR A 85 -1.97 -9.61 -1.53
C THR A 85 -2.68 -8.65 -0.59
N GLY A 86 -1.90 -7.87 0.15
CA GLY A 86 -2.41 -6.68 0.82
C GLY A 86 -2.23 -5.45 -0.06
N GLY A 87 -3.17 -4.51 0.01
CA GLY A 87 -3.05 -3.19 -0.61
C GLY A 87 -2.92 -2.11 0.45
N LEU A 88 -1.90 -1.26 0.34
CA LEU A 88 -1.87 0.05 1.00
C LEU A 88 -2.18 1.08 -0.07
N ARG A 89 -3.27 1.84 0.09
CA ARG A 89 -3.63 2.89 -0.86
C ARG A 89 -3.71 4.24 -0.15
N VAL A 90 -2.91 5.19 -0.60
CA VAL A 90 -3.02 6.60 -0.18
C VAL A 90 -3.74 7.34 -1.29
N MET A 91 -4.92 7.89 -0.99
CA MET A 91 -5.67 8.72 -1.94
C MET A 91 -5.80 10.14 -1.41
N ARG A 92 -5.47 11.13 -2.24
CA ARG A 92 -5.87 12.53 -2.07
C ARG A 92 -7.03 12.87 -2.99
N THR A 93 -8.16 13.26 -2.41
CA THR A 93 -9.30 13.74 -3.19
C THR A 93 -9.16 15.24 -3.44
N GLY A 94 -8.73 15.63 -4.64
CA GLY A 94 -8.55 17.05 -4.97
C GLY A 94 -9.87 17.77 -5.24
N ARG A 95 -10.30 18.67 -4.35
CA ARG A 95 -10.57 20.11 -4.65
C ARG A 95 -10.96 20.94 -3.41
N HIS A 96 -9.97 21.59 -2.80
CA HIS A 96 -10.00 23.03 -2.52
C HIS A 96 -8.59 23.49 -2.12
N ASP A 97 -8.01 24.39 -2.91
CA ASP A 97 -6.83 25.12 -2.51
C ASP A 97 -7.14 25.96 -1.27
N THR A 98 -6.33 25.87 -0.23
CA THR A 98 -6.13 27.02 0.67
C THR A 98 -4.64 27.13 0.97
N TYR A 99 -3.99 28.10 0.32
CA TYR A 99 -2.75 28.63 0.83
C TYR A 99 -3.07 29.42 2.11
N ARG A 100 -2.90 28.79 3.28
CA ARG A 100 -2.35 29.42 4.50
C ARG A 100 -1.98 28.39 5.55
#